data_AF-A0AB38D2Q6-F1
#
_entry.id   AF-A0AB38D2Q6-F1
#
_cell.length_a   1.000
_cell.length_b   1.000
_cell.length_c   1.000
_cell.angle_alpha   90.00
_cell.angle_beta   90.00
_cell.angle_gamma   90.00
#
_symmetry.space_group_name_H-M   'P 1'
#
loop_
_entity.id
_entity.type
_entity.pdbx_description
1 polymer ?
#
loop_
_entity_poly.entity_id
_entity_poly.type
_entity_poly.pdbx_seq_one_letter_code
_entity_poly.pdbx_strand_id
1 'polypeptide(L)'
;MTPVGMRGPGHFGQGRVLSYPPRRFRAMGITRHAVRVHLSTRTAGPDDHITVPGMPLWVVDYTMVERGRESTYTVGHAAEAGARRMVRNLLRDRMPGLTEAEVYTEDVG
;
A
#
# COMPACT_ATOMS: atom_id res chain seq x y z
N MET A 1 35.35 34.15 29.18
CA MET A 1 35.98 33.02 28.48
C MET A 1 34.94 32.31 27.64
N THR A 2 35.13 32.34 26.34
CA THR A 2 34.54 31.50 25.26
C THR A 2 35.77 31.19 24.35
N PRO A 3 35.82 30.18 23.46
CA PRO A 3 34.72 29.38 22.89
C PRO A 3 35.06 27.89 22.65
N VAL A 4 34.09 27.13 22.11
CA VAL A 4 34.13 26.00 21.13
C VAL A 4 32.69 25.44 21.15
N GLY A 5 31.95 25.18 20.09
CA GLY A 5 32.21 25.07 18.66
C GLY A 5 31.19 24.07 18.08
N MET A 6 30.26 24.58 17.27
CA MET A 6 29.51 23.95 16.16
C MET A 6 29.01 22.49 16.22
N ARG A 7 27.70 22.29 15.99
CA ARG A 7 27.14 21.78 14.72
C ARG A 7 25.60 21.74 14.76
N GLY A 8 24.99 22.17 13.66
CA GLY A 8 23.54 22.30 13.46
C GLY A 8 22.82 21.01 13.02
N PRO A 9 21.72 21.12 12.25
CA PRO A 9 20.46 20.48 12.56
C PRO A 9 20.22 19.18 11.78
N GLY A 10 19.75 18.14 12.47
CA GLY A 10 19.25 16.91 11.88
C GLY A 10 17.73 16.91 11.83
N HIS A 11 17.17 17.46 10.75
CA HIS A 11 15.81 17.18 10.31
C HIS A 11 15.73 15.68 9.97
N PHE A 12 15.35 14.84 10.94
CA PHE A 12 15.05 13.44 10.66
C PHE A 12 13.66 13.35 10.02
N GLY A 13 13.66 12.74 8.84
CA GLY A 13 12.56 12.71 7.90
C GLY A 13 11.27 12.14 8.50
N GLN A 14 10.17 12.63 7.95
CA GLN A 14 8.85 12.00 8.02
C GLN A 14 8.97 10.55 7.54
N GLY A 15 9.15 9.61 8.46
CA GLY A 15 8.66 8.26 8.28
C GLY A 15 7.15 8.38 8.20
N ARG A 16 6.57 8.30 7.00
CA ARG A 16 5.14 8.09 6.81
C ARG A 16 4.81 6.72 7.41
N VAL A 17 4.52 6.72 8.71
CA VAL A 17 3.85 5.64 9.39
C VAL A 17 2.56 5.40 8.62
N LEU A 18 2.46 4.28 7.93
CA LEU A 18 1.23 3.82 7.30
C LEU A 18 0.26 3.47 8.44
N SER A 19 -0.46 4.49 8.92
CA SER A 19 -1.57 4.33 9.84
C SER A 19 -2.53 3.29 9.26
N TYR A 20 -2.69 2.16 9.93
CA TYR A 20 -3.80 1.26 9.70
C TYR A 20 -5.07 1.92 10.28
N PRO A 21 -6.02 2.44 9.46
CA PRO A 21 -7.33 2.71 10.01
C PRO A 21 -7.98 1.36 10.38
N PRO A 22 -8.64 1.26 11.55
CA PRO A 22 -9.41 0.07 11.90
C PRO A 22 -10.47 -0.17 10.83
N ARG A 23 -10.68 -1.45 10.47
CA ARG A 23 -11.70 -1.92 9.53
C ARG A 23 -13.08 -1.40 9.92
N ARG A 24 -13.48 -0.24 9.40
CA ARG A 24 -14.88 0.14 9.25
C ARG A 24 -15.31 -0.27 7.85
N PHE A 25 -15.74 -1.52 7.70
CA PHE A 25 -16.68 -1.86 6.64
C PHE A 25 -18.00 -1.13 6.94
N ARG A 26 -18.10 0.14 6.54
CA ARG A 26 -19.40 0.77 6.32
C ARG A 26 -19.93 0.22 5.00
N ALA A 27 -20.60 -0.93 5.10
CA ALA A 27 -21.52 -1.37 4.06
C ALA A 27 -22.69 -0.37 4.00
N MET A 28 -22.66 0.57 3.06
CA MET A 28 -23.84 1.20 2.46
C MET A 28 -23.42 1.97 1.19
N GLY A 29 -23.54 1.30 0.04
CA GLY A 29 -23.79 1.87 -1.28
C GLY A 29 -22.89 3.01 -1.76
N ILE A 30 -21.57 2.86 -1.68
CA ILE A 30 -20.66 3.74 -2.42
C ILE A 30 -20.03 2.88 -3.50
N THR A 31 -20.38 3.13 -4.76
CA THR A 31 -19.70 2.51 -5.89
C THR A 31 -18.24 2.91 -5.79
N ARG A 32 -17.39 1.93 -5.46
CA ARG A 32 -15.95 2.07 -5.35
C ARG A 32 -15.33 1.30 -6.49
N HIS A 33 -14.40 1.91 -7.19
CA HIS A 33 -13.77 1.30 -8.35
C HIS A 33 -12.27 1.31 -8.23
N ALA A 34 -11.64 0.16 -8.44
CA ALA A 34 -10.20 0.09 -8.59
C ALA A 34 -9.81 0.67 -9.96
N VAL A 35 -8.87 1.62 -9.97
CA VAL A 35 -8.33 2.23 -11.20
C VAL A 35 -6.86 1.93 -11.40
N ARG A 36 -6.15 1.57 -10.34
CA ARG A 36 -4.75 1.12 -10.37
C ARG A 36 -4.54 0.05 -9.32
N VAL A 37 -3.82 -1.00 -9.67
CA VAL A 37 -3.44 -2.13 -8.82
C VAL A 37 -2.03 -2.54 -9.22
N HIS A 38 -1.10 -2.50 -8.28
CA HIS A 38 0.27 -2.92 -8.44
C HIS A 38 0.60 -4.00 -7.41
N LEU A 39 1.04 -5.16 -7.88
CA LEU A 39 1.54 -6.24 -7.03
C LEU A 39 3.06 -6.26 -7.09
N SER A 40 3.72 -6.21 -5.93
CA SER A 40 5.18 -6.31 -5.85
C SER A 40 5.63 -7.20 -4.71
N THR A 41 6.91 -7.59 -4.73
CA THR A 41 7.61 -8.24 -3.62
C THR A 41 8.67 -7.30 -3.04
N ARG A 42 8.85 -7.33 -1.72
CA ARG A 42 10.01 -6.72 -1.06
C ARG A 42 10.41 -7.54 0.16
N THR A 43 11.59 -7.26 0.71
CA THR A 43 11.98 -7.83 2.01
C THR A 43 11.30 -7.08 3.16
N ALA A 44 10.78 -7.82 4.13
CA ALA A 44 10.21 -7.25 5.34
C ALA A 44 11.26 -6.59 6.23
N GLY A 45 10.97 -5.39 6.69
CA GLY A 45 11.77 -4.65 7.68
C GLY A 45 11.31 -4.90 9.11
N PRO A 46 11.99 -4.31 10.11
CA PRO A 46 11.64 -4.46 11.52
C PRO A 46 10.24 -3.89 11.88
N ASP A 47 9.75 -2.94 11.10
CA ASP A 47 8.43 -2.32 11.29
C ASP A 47 7.27 -3.12 10.64
N ASP A 48 7.58 -4.18 9.88
CA ASP A 48 6.58 -5.00 9.20
C ASP A 48 6.06 -6.10 10.12
N HIS A 49 5.07 -5.78 10.95
CA HIS A 49 4.52 -6.70 11.97
C HIS A 49 3.68 -7.87 11.42
N ILE A 50 3.57 -8.01 10.10
CA ILE A 50 2.76 -9.05 9.45
C ILE A 50 3.58 -10.29 9.04
N THR A 51 4.92 -10.19 9.04
CA THR A 51 5.84 -11.29 8.76
C THR A 51 7.15 -11.08 9.52
N VAL A 52 8.08 -12.03 9.46
CA VAL A 52 9.38 -11.91 10.13
C VAL A 52 10.31 -11.02 9.30
N PRO A 53 11.08 -10.09 9.91
CA PRO A 53 12.07 -9.30 9.19
C PRO A 53 13.05 -10.19 8.41
N GLY A 54 13.41 -9.78 7.19
CA GLY A 54 14.25 -10.57 6.29
C GLY A 54 13.49 -11.58 5.43
N MET A 55 12.20 -11.83 5.70
CA MET A 55 11.38 -12.69 4.85
C MET A 55 10.78 -11.93 3.67
N PRO A 56 10.41 -12.61 2.57
CA PRO A 56 9.63 -12.03 1.49
C PRO A 56 8.29 -11.50 2.00
N LEU A 57 7.95 -10.29 1.56
CA LEU A 57 6.68 -9.64 1.81
C LEU A 57 6.04 -9.25 0.49
N TRP A 58 4.79 -9.67 0.32
CA TRP A 58 3.99 -9.30 -0.84
C TRP A 58 3.28 -7.99 -0.56
N VAL A 59 3.35 -7.04 -1.46
CA VAL A 59 2.76 -5.71 -1.30
C VAL A 59 1.79 -5.45 -2.44
N VAL A 60 0.57 -5.05 -2.09
CA VAL A 60 -0.46 -4.62 -3.03
C VAL A 60 -0.69 -3.13 -2.84
N ASP A 61 -0.22 -2.34 -3.80
CA ASP A 61 -0.54 -0.92 -3.90
C ASP A 61 -1.74 -0.74 -4.83
N TYR A 62 -2.73 0.03 -4.43
CA TYR A 62 -3.91 0.23 -5.26
C TYR A 62 -4.55 1.59 -5.04
N THR A 63 -5.17 2.11 -6.11
CA THR A 63 -5.95 3.34 -6.09
C THR A 63 -7.41 3.02 -6.34
N MET A 64 -8.27 3.53 -5.46
CA MET A 64 -9.71 3.47 -5.61
C MET A 64 -10.29 4.85 -5.89
N VAL A 65 -11.28 4.91 -6.77
CA VAL A 65 -12.17 6.06 -6.93
C VAL A 65 -13.45 5.79 -6.14
N GLU A 66 -13.78 6.69 -5.23
CA GLU A 66 -15.03 6.69 -4.48
C GLU A 66 -15.69 8.08 -4.60
N ARG A 67 -16.90 8.14 -5.17
CA ARG A 67 -17.65 9.41 -5.38
C ARG A 67 -16.82 10.51 -6.06
N GLY A 68 -16.01 10.14 -7.06
CA GLY A 68 -15.13 11.07 -7.78
C GLY A 68 -13.85 11.46 -7.05
N ARG A 69 -13.58 10.88 -5.87
CA ARG A 69 -12.33 11.08 -5.13
C ARG A 69 -11.44 9.86 -5.25
N GLU A 70 -10.18 10.08 -5.64
CA GLU A 70 -9.14 9.06 -5.62
C GLU A 70 -8.52 8.92 -4.22
N SER A 71 -8.28 7.68 -3.81
CA SER A 71 -7.54 7.33 -2.61
C SER A 71 -6.62 6.16 -2.90
N THR A 72 -5.36 6.27 -2.45
CA THR A 72 -4.34 5.24 -2.63
C THR A 72 -4.07 4.52 -1.32
N TYR A 73 -3.88 3.22 -1.41
CA TYR A 73 -3.69 2.32 -0.28
C TYR A 73 -2.55 1.35 -0.59
N THR A 74 -1.87 0.93 0.47
CA THR A 74 -0.82 -0.09 0.42
C THR A 74 -1.16 -1.16 1.45
N VAL A 75 -1.15 -2.42 1.04
CA VAL A 75 -1.43 -3.56 1.93
C VAL A 75 -0.36 -4.62 1.76
N GLY A 76 0.29 -4.98 2.86
CA GLY A 76 1.23 -6.09 2.92
C GLY A 76 0.56 -7.43 3.21
N HIS A 77 1.13 -8.49 2.68
CA HIS A 77 0.74 -9.88 2.88
C HIS A 77 1.96 -10.76 3.12
N ALA A 78 1.92 -11.60 4.15
CA ALA A 78 2.96 -12.59 4.43
C ALA A 78 3.00 -13.74 3.40
N ALA A 79 1.89 -13.97 2.68
CA ALA A 79 1.76 -15.06 1.73
C ALA A 79 1.21 -14.57 0.38
N GLU A 80 1.81 -15.08 -0.69
CA GLU A 80 1.44 -14.81 -2.09
C GLU A 80 -0.06 -15.02 -2.34
N ALA A 81 -0.59 -16.16 -1.88
CA ALA A 81 -1.98 -16.52 -2.10
C ALA A 81 -2.95 -15.46 -1.54
N GLY A 82 -2.58 -14.80 -0.43
CA GLY A 82 -3.34 -13.70 0.16
C GLY A 82 -3.32 -12.46 -0.74
N ALA A 83 -2.13 -12.06 -1.20
CA ALA A 83 -1.96 -10.91 -2.08
C ALA A 83 -2.69 -11.12 -3.42
N ARG A 84 -2.49 -12.27 -4.07
CA ARG A 84 -3.18 -12.61 -5.33
C ARG A 84 -4.69 -12.66 -5.18
N ARG A 85 -5.20 -13.13 -4.04
CA ARG A 85 -6.65 -13.09 -3.76
C ARG A 85 -7.16 -11.66 -3.66
N MET A 86 -6.40 -10.76 -3.03
CA MET A 86 -6.76 -9.35 -2.95
C MET A 86 -6.78 -8.69 -4.33
N VAL A 87 -5.74 -8.92 -5.14
CA VAL A 87 -5.68 -8.45 -6.54
C VAL A 87 -6.91 -8.89 -7.33
N ARG A 88 -7.27 -10.18 -7.28
CA ARG A 88 -8.48 -10.68 -7.96
C ARG A 88 -9.76 -9.97 -7.54
N ASN A 89 -9.91 -9.66 -6.25
CA ASN A 89 -11.07 -8.92 -5.76
C ASN A 89 -11.08 -7.47 -6.28
N LEU A 90 -9.93 -6.80 -6.30
CA LEU A 90 -9.80 -5.44 -6.83
C LEU A 90 -10.09 -5.39 -8.33
N LEU A 91 -9.60 -6.38 -9.09
CA LEU A 91 -9.83 -6.47 -10.54
C LEU A 91 -11.28 -6.80 -10.90
N ARG A 92 -12.00 -7.51 -10.03
CA ARG A 92 -13.45 -7.70 -10.18
C ARG A 92 -14.22 -6.41 -9.95
N ASP A 93 -13.74 -5.58 -9.01
CA ASP A 93 -14.34 -4.29 -8.65
C ASP A 93 -13.73 -3.13 -9.46
N ARG A 94 -13.02 -3.40 -10.57
CA ARG A 94 -12.36 -2.38 -11.38
C ARG A 94 -13.35 -1.41 -12.01
N MET A 95 -12.87 -0.22 -12.37
CA MET A 95 -13.71 0.78 -13.03
C MET A 95 -14.26 0.24 -14.35
N PRO A 96 -15.58 0.30 -14.58
CA PRO A 96 -16.17 -0.10 -15.85
C PRO A 96 -15.55 0.70 -16.99
N GLY A 97 -15.24 0.02 -18.10
CA GLY A 97 -14.56 0.61 -19.25
C GLY A 97 -13.04 0.51 -19.22
N LEU A 98 -12.43 0.18 -18.07
CA LEU A 98 -11.02 -0.18 -18.02
C LEU A 98 -10.81 -1.68 -18.20
N THR A 99 -9.80 -2.02 -19.00
CA THR A 99 -9.30 -3.39 -19.11
C THR A 99 -8.41 -3.75 -17.92
N GLU A 100 -8.17 -5.04 -17.73
CA GLU A 100 -7.25 -5.50 -16.69
C GLU A 100 -5.82 -4.99 -16.92
N ALA A 101 -5.34 -4.96 -18.17
CA ALA A 101 -4.01 -4.51 -18.52
C ALA A 101 -3.79 -3.00 -18.25
N GLU A 102 -4.85 -2.20 -18.26
CA GLU A 102 -4.77 -0.77 -17.91
C GLU A 102 -4.75 -0.53 -16.39
N VAL A 103 -5.30 -1.47 -15.61
CA VAL A 103 -5.46 -1.33 -14.16
C VAL A 103 -4.35 -2.06 -13.41
N TYR A 104 -3.84 -3.16 -13.95
CA TYR A 104 -2.94 -4.09 -13.27
C TYR A 104 -1.49 -3.97 -13.74
N THR A 105 -0.56 -3.97 -12.80
CA THR A 105 0.87 -4.16 -13.06
C THR A 105 1.45 -5.09 -11.98
N GLU A 106 2.44 -5.91 -12.35
CA GLU A 106 3.10 -6.84 -11.45
C GLU A 106 4.62 -6.68 -11.60
N ASP A 107 5.32 -6.49 -10.47
CA ASP A 107 6.78 -6.44 -10.37
C ASP A 107 7.20 -7.41 -9.25
N VAL A 108 7.19 -8.71 -9.58
CA VAL A 108 7.50 -9.79 -8.65
C VAL A 108 8.81 -10.45 -9.09
N GLY A 109 9.76 -10.55 -8.16
CA GLY A 109 11.11 -11.06 -8.39
C GLY A 109 11.75 -11.57 -7.11
#